data_AF-A0A378VZW2-F1
#
_entry.id   AF-A0A378VZW2-F1
#
_cell.length_a   1.000
_cell.length_b   1.000
_cell.length_c   1.000
_cell.angle_alpha   90.00
_cell.angle_beta   90.00
_cell.angle_gamma   90.00
#
_symmetry.space_group_name_H-M   'P 1'
#
loop_
_entity.id
_entity.type
_entity.pdbx_description
1 polymer ?
#
loop_
_entity_poly.entity_id
_entity_poly.type
_entity_poly.pdbx_seq_one_letter_code
_entity_poly.pdbx_strand_id
1 'polypeptide(L)'
;MLLAYKIEQSLSKDKILELYFNQIYLGQRAYGFASAAQIYFNKNVRDLTLAEAAMLAGLPKAPSAYNPIVNPERAKLRQKYILNNMLEEKMITVQQRDQALNEELHYERFVRKSIRVLYMWRKWCVGNCMRNMVKMPIRRVLRFIPRSAPIIRRRQPRHCARLYGISIAAAATAVRKLYRFE
;
A
#
# COMPACT_ATOMS: atom_id res chain seq x y z
N MET A 1 -6.17 -26.54 -13.68
CA MET A 1 -7.49 -25.94 -14.00
C MET A 1 -8.53 -26.06 -12.88
N LEU A 2 -8.53 -27.11 -12.04
CA LEU A 2 -9.55 -27.29 -10.98
C LEU A 2 -9.70 -26.10 -10.01
N LEU A 3 -8.61 -25.41 -9.67
CA LEU A 3 -8.64 -24.27 -8.75
C LEU A 3 -9.42 -23.08 -9.32
N ALA A 4 -9.28 -22.78 -10.62
CA ALA A 4 -10.00 -21.68 -11.26
C ALA A 4 -11.52 -21.91 -11.22
N TYR A 5 -11.96 -23.14 -11.49
CA TYR A 5 -13.37 -23.52 -11.42
C TYR A 5 -13.95 -23.36 -10.00
N LYS A 6 -13.21 -23.79 -8.97
CA LYS A 6 -13.62 -23.60 -7.56
C LYS A 6 -13.76 -22.13 -7.18
N ILE A 7 -12.88 -21.27 -7.70
CA ILE A 7 -12.96 -19.82 -7.47
C ILE A 7 -14.23 -19.25 -8.12
N GLU A 8 -14.53 -19.64 -9.36
CA GLU A 8 -15.73 -19.16 -10.06
C GLU A 8 -17.04 -19.64 -9.43
N GLN A 9 -17.05 -20.82 -8.81
CA GLN A 9 -18.22 -21.29 -8.06
C GLN A 9 -18.43 -20.56 -6.73
N SER A 10 -17.36 -20.04 -6.13
CA SER A 10 -17.41 -19.44 -4.78
C SER A 10 -17.51 -17.90 -4.80
N LEU A 11 -17.07 -17.25 -5.87
CA LEU A 11 -17.01 -15.79 -5.98
C LEU A 11 -17.71 -15.31 -7.26
N SER A 12 -18.35 -14.14 -7.17
CA SER A 12 -18.86 -13.44 -8.36
C SER A 12 -17.71 -12.93 -9.24
N LYS A 13 -17.98 -12.73 -10.53
CA LYS A 13 -16.99 -12.20 -11.49
C LYS A 13 -16.44 -10.85 -11.05
N ASP A 14 -17.28 -9.98 -10.51
CA ASP A 14 -16.86 -8.69 -9.96
C ASP A 14 -15.86 -8.84 -8.81
N LYS A 15 -16.09 -9.81 -7.92
CA LYS A 15 -15.19 -10.04 -6.78
C LYS A 15 -13.85 -10.62 -7.20
N ILE A 16 -13.85 -11.50 -8.21
CA ILE A 16 -12.62 -12.03 -8.81
C ILE A 16 -11.81 -10.88 -9.41
N LEU A 17 -12.47 -9.98 -10.14
CA LEU A 17 -11.83 -8.82 -10.76
C LEU A 17 -11.29 -7.84 -9.71
N GLU A 18 -12.04 -7.58 -8.64
CA GLU A 18 -11.59 -6.75 -7.52
C GLU A 18 -10.33 -7.33 -6.85
N LEU A 19 -10.31 -8.63 -6.58
CA LEU A 19 -9.15 -9.31 -5.99
C LEU A 19 -7.93 -9.22 -6.92
N TYR A 20 -8.13 -9.43 -8.22
CA TYR A 20 -7.09 -9.28 -9.22
C TYR A 20 -6.49 -7.87 -9.22
N PHE A 21 -7.34 -6.84 -9.28
CA PHE A 21 -6.90 -5.44 -9.30
C PHE A 21 -6.17 -5.00 -8.03
N ASN A 22 -6.44 -5.63 -6.90
CA ASN A 22 -5.79 -5.32 -5.62
C ASN A 22 -4.46 -6.05 -5.44
N GLN A 23 -4.27 -7.22 -6.03
CA GLN A 23 -3.12 -8.07 -5.76
C GLN A 23 -2.05 -8.07 -6.87
N ILE A 24 -2.39 -7.65 -8.09
CA ILE A 24 -1.46 -7.74 -9.21
C ILE A 24 -0.20 -6.88 -9.00
N TYR A 25 0.95 -7.44 -9.38
CA TYR A 25 2.22 -6.72 -9.32
C TYR A 25 2.44 -5.83 -10.56
N LEU A 26 2.69 -4.54 -10.34
CA LEU A 26 2.82 -3.51 -11.39
C LEU A 26 4.21 -2.85 -11.40
N GLY A 27 5.22 -3.47 -10.78
CA GLY A 27 6.58 -2.91 -10.71
C GLY A 27 6.74 -1.90 -9.56
N GLN A 28 7.98 -1.48 -9.28
CA GLN A 28 8.31 -0.54 -8.19
C GLN A 28 7.75 -0.93 -6.80
N ARG A 29 7.60 -2.24 -6.51
CA ARG A 29 6.95 -2.75 -5.28
C ARG A 29 5.47 -2.36 -5.15
N ALA A 30 4.84 -1.94 -6.24
CA ALA A 30 3.41 -1.67 -6.30
C ALA A 30 2.63 -2.99 -6.48
N TYR A 31 1.81 -3.31 -5.49
CA TYR A 31 0.81 -4.36 -5.55
C TYR A 31 -0.58 -3.72 -5.61
N GLY A 32 -1.27 -3.98 -6.70
CA GLY A 32 -2.56 -3.41 -7.06
C GLY A 32 -2.50 -2.03 -7.70
N PHE A 33 -3.57 -1.69 -8.41
CA PHE A 33 -3.67 -0.42 -9.15
C PHE A 33 -3.70 0.81 -8.23
N ALA A 34 -4.28 0.69 -7.04
CA ALA A 34 -4.28 1.76 -6.05
C ALA A 34 -2.88 2.14 -5.58
N SER A 35 -2.05 1.14 -5.27
CA SER A 35 -0.66 1.37 -4.89
C SER A 35 0.14 1.91 -6.08
N ALA A 36 -0.09 1.42 -7.30
CA ALA A 36 0.61 1.87 -8.49
C ALA A 36 0.30 3.33 -8.83
N ALA A 37 -0.96 3.75 -8.74
CA ALA A 37 -1.36 5.15 -8.93
C ALA A 37 -0.60 6.10 -7.99
N GLN A 38 -0.46 5.72 -6.71
CA GLN A 38 0.30 6.49 -5.74
C GLN A 38 1.80 6.46 -5.99
N ILE A 39 2.36 5.31 -6.37
CA ILE A 39 3.81 5.15 -6.56
C ILE A 39 4.30 5.86 -7.83
N TYR A 40 3.55 5.78 -8.94
CA TYR A 40 3.96 6.35 -10.22
C TYR A 40 3.52 7.80 -10.39
N PHE A 41 2.34 8.19 -9.89
CA PHE A 41 1.74 9.50 -10.15
C PHE A 41 1.37 10.29 -8.89
N ASN A 42 1.53 9.70 -7.69
CA ASN A 42 1.09 10.29 -6.41
C ASN A 42 -0.39 10.75 -6.41
N LYS A 43 -1.24 10.00 -7.11
CA LYS A 43 -2.69 10.24 -7.25
C LYS A 43 -3.50 9.07 -6.70
N ASN A 44 -4.78 9.31 -6.39
CA ASN A 44 -5.72 8.20 -6.19
C ASN A 44 -6.15 7.63 -7.55
N VAL A 45 -6.58 6.37 -7.58
CA VAL A 45 -7.04 5.69 -8.81
C VAL A 45 -8.16 6.44 -9.53
N ARG A 46 -9.04 7.10 -8.78
CA ARG A 46 -10.18 7.85 -9.33
C ARG A 46 -9.79 9.15 -10.00
N ASP A 47 -8.60 9.67 -9.68
CA ASP A 47 -8.11 10.96 -10.13
C ASP A 47 -7.14 10.81 -11.33
N LEU A 48 -6.98 9.59 -11.84
CA LEU A 48 -6.09 9.28 -12.96
C LEU A 48 -6.72 9.76 -14.28
N THR A 49 -5.88 10.30 -15.15
CA THR A 49 -6.28 10.61 -16.53
C THR A 49 -6.35 9.34 -17.37
N LEU A 50 -6.96 9.43 -18.56
CA LEU A 50 -7.01 8.31 -19.51
C LEU A 50 -5.60 7.86 -19.90
N ALA A 51 -4.67 8.79 -20.09
CA ALA A 51 -3.28 8.50 -20.42
C ALA A 51 -2.58 7.73 -19.29
N GLU A 52 -2.71 8.20 -18.04
CA GLU A 52 -2.14 7.57 -16.85
C GLU A 52 -2.72 6.16 -16.62
N ALA A 53 -4.04 6.02 -16.76
CA ALA A 53 -4.73 4.74 -16.63
C ALA A 53 -4.26 3.73 -17.70
N ALA A 54 -4.15 4.16 -18.96
CA ALA A 54 -3.64 3.33 -20.04
C ALA A 54 -2.18 2.92 -19.82
N MET A 55 -1.37 3.79 -19.21
CA MET A 55 0.01 3.47 -18.85
C MET A 55 0.06 2.35 -17.80
N LEU A 56 -0.72 2.48 -16.72
CA LEU A 56 -0.79 1.44 -15.67
C LEU A 56 -1.36 0.11 -16.18
N ALA A 57 -2.35 0.15 -17.07
CA ALA A 57 -2.95 -1.03 -17.68
C ALA A 57 -1.97 -1.86 -18.52
N GLY A 58 -0.84 -1.27 -18.95
CA GLY A 58 0.20 -1.96 -19.71
C GLY A 58 1.20 -2.74 -18.87
N LEU A 59 1.30 -2.44 -17.58
CA LEU A 59 2.28 -3.02 -16.67
C LEU A 59 2.07 -4.51 -16.36
N PRO A 60 0.83 -5.05 -16.21
CA PRO A 60 0.59 -6.48 -15.93
C PRO A 60 1.35 -7.46 -16.83
N LYS A 61 1.51 -7.13 -18.12
CA LYS A 61 2.14 -8.03 -19.10
C LYS A 61 3.63 -8.23 -18.83
N ALA A 62 4.33 -7.18 -18.45
CA ALA A 62 5.76 -7.21 -18.17
C ALA A 62 6.14 -5.98 -17.33
N PRO A 63 5.95 -6.02 -16.00
CA PRO A 63 6.07 -4.84 -15.14
C PRO A 63 7.49 -4.28 -15.08
N SER A 64 8.50 -5.11 -15.36
CA SER A 64 9.90 -4.67 -15.44
C SER A 64 10.24 -4.03 -16.78
N ALA A 65 9.67 -4.53 -17.89
CA ALA A 65 10.02 -4.10 -19.25
C ALA A 65 9.24 -2.87 -19.72
N TYR A 66 8.01 -2.70 -19.24
CA TYR A 66 7.14 -1.56 -19.55
C TYR A 66 7.12 -0.52 -18.43
N ASN A 67 8.10 -0.56 -17.53
CA ASN A 67 8.22 0.41 -16.46
C ASN A 67 8.59 1.79 -17.04
N PRO A 68 7.76 2.83 -16.89
CA PRO A 68 8.03 4.15 -17.49
C PRO A 68 9.25 4.86 -16.88
N ILE A 69 9.64 4.52 -15.65
CA ILE A 69 10.81 5.09 -14.98
C ILE A 69 12.12 4.50 -15.54
N VAL A 70 12.08 3.24 -15.99
CA VAL A 70 13.26 2.51 -16.49
C VAL A 70 13.36 2.61 -18.00
N ASN A 71 12.25 2.43 -18.72
CA ASN A 71 12.20 2.46 -20.18
C ASN A 71 10.95 3.21 -20.66
N PRO A 72 11.02 4.55 -20.75
CA PRO A 72 9.87 5.38 -21.13
C PRO A 72 9.41 5.12 -22.57
N GLU A 73 10.33 4.86 -23.50
CA GLU A 73 10.02 4.56 -24.90
C GLU A 73 9.16 3.30 -25.04
N ARG A 74 9.57 2.19 -24.41
CA ARG A 74 8.79 0.94 -24.42
C ARG A 74 7.46 1.09 -23.70
N ALA A 75 7.42 1.84 -22.60
CA ALA A 75 6.20 2.12 -21.87
C ALA A 75 5.20 2.90 -22.75
N LYS A 76 5.66 3.94 -23.46
CA LYS A 76 4.83 4.75 -24.37
C LYS A 76 4.30 3.94 -25.56
N LEU A 77 5.13 3.08 -26.15
CA LEU A 77 4.67 2.14 -27.18
C LEU A 77 3.56 1.20 -26.65
N ARG A 78 3.71 0.70 -25.43
CA ARG A 78 2.70 -0.16 -24.80
C ARG A 78 1.41 0.59 -24.47
N GLN A 79 1.51 1.83 -24.00
CA GLN A 79 0.37 2.71 -23.75
C GLN A 79 -0.40 2.98 -25.06
N LYS A 80 0.31 3.30 -26.14
CA LYS A 80 -0.31 3.51 -27.46
C LYS A 80 -1.07 2.28 -27.94
N TYR A 81 -0.49 1.09 -27.78
CA TYR A 81 -1.17 -0.16 -28.10
C TYR A 81 -2.49 -0.31 -27.33
N ILE A 82 -2.51 0.01 -26.03
CA ILE A 82 -3.72 -0.07 -25.21
C ILE A 82 -4.77 0.93 -25.65
N LEU A 83 -4.38 2.19 -25.88
CA LEU A 83 -5.29 3.23 -26.33
C LEU A 83 -5.91 2.89 -27.70
N ASN A 84 -5.13 2.28 -28.60
CA ASN A 84 -5.65 1.80 -29.88
C ASN A 84 -6.68 0.68 -29.67
N ASN A 85 -6.38 -0.31 -28.83
CA ASN A 85 -7.35 -1.36 -28.51
C ASN A 85 -8.62 -0.80 -27.87
N MET A 86 -8.50 0.20 -26.97
CA MET A 86 -9.67 0.83 -26.37
C MET A 86 -10.54 1.56 -27.40
N LEU A 87 -9.93 2.14 -28.44
CA LEU A 87 -10.64 2.74 -29.55
C LEU A 87 -11.35 1.69 -30.41
N GLU A 88 -10.69 0.56 -30.71
CA GLU A 88 -11.26 -0.55 -31.46
C GLU A 88 -12.49 -1.15 -30.75
N GLU A 89 -12.41 -1.29 -29.42
CA GLU A 89 -13.51 -1.72 -28.55
C GLU A 89 -14.55 -0.63 -28.29
N LYS A 90 -14.45 0.54 -28.95
CA LYS A 90 -15.36 1.69 -28.84
C LYS A 90 -15.52 2.23 -27.41
N MET A 91 -14.55 2.02 -26.53
CA MET A 91 -14.55 2.55 -25.16
C MET A 91 -14.17 4.03 -25.11
N ILE A 92 -13.43 4.52 -26.12
CA ILE A 92 -12.98 5.91 -26.23
C ILE A 92 -13.15 6.43 -27.65
N THR A 93 -13.16 7.76 -27.82
CA THR A 93 -13.17 8.40 -29.14
C THR A 93 -11.76 8.60 -29.69
N VAL A 94 -11.65 8.85 -30.99
CA VAL A 94 -10.38 9.19 -31.66
C VAL A 94 -9.74 10.43 -31.00
N GLN A 95 -10.56 11.44 -30.68
CA GLN A 95 -10.09 12.66 -30.02
C GLN A 95 -9.51 12.37 -28.63
N GLN A 96 -10.18 11.54 -27.82
CA GLN A 96 -9.69 11.16 -26.49
C GLN A 96 -8.39 10.36 -26.57
N ARG A 97 -8.28 9.44 -27.54
CA ARG A 97 -7.05 8.70 -27.81
C ARG A 97 -5.90 9.66 -28.13
N ASP A 98 -6.12 10.60 -29.04
CA ASP A 98 -5.06 11.51 -29.49
C ASP A 98 -4.67 12.50 -28.38
N GLN A 99 -5.62 12.97 -27.59
CA GLN A 99 -5.36 13.74 -26.37
C GLN A 99 -4.50 12.94 -25.39
N ALA A 100 -4.86 11.68 -25.11
CA ALA A 100 -4.11 10.82 -24.18
C ALA A 100 -2.70 10.48 -24.67
N LEU A 101 -2.47 10.42 -25.99
CA LEU A 101 -1.14 10.19 -26.58
C LEU A 101 -0.23 11.41 -26.50
N ASN A 102 -0.83 12.60 -26.55
CA ASN A 102 -0.13 13.89 -26.49
C ASN A 102 0.04 14.41 -25.06
N GLU A 103 -0.65 13.82 -24.09
CA GLU A 103 -0.52 14.16 -22.67
C GLU A 103 0.91 13.87 -22.18
N GLU A 104 1.54 14.88 -21.58
CA GLU A 104 2.84 14.72 -20.96
C GLU A 104 2.67 14.09 -19.57
N LEU A 105 3.22 12.89 -19.40
CA LEU A 105 3.11 12.12 -18.17
C LEU A 105 4.30 12.40 -17.24
N HIS A 106 4.00 12.88 -16.03
CA HIS A 106 4.99 13.10 -14.99
C HIS A 106 5.05 11.90 -14.04
N TYR A 107 6.22 11.26 -13.96
CA TYR A 107 6.44 10.10 -13.09
C TYR A 107 7.20 10.49 -11.83
N GLU A 108 6.68 10.05 -10.69
CA GLU A 108 7.34 10.18 -9.41
C GLU A 108 8.52 9.22 -9.34
N ARG A 109 9.74 9.77 -9.34
CA ARG A 109 10.93 8.98 -9.06
C ARG A 109 11.04 8.84 -7.56
N PHE A 110 10.80 7.65 -7.03
CA PHE A 110 10.91 7.35 -5.60
C PHE A 110 12.37 7.48 -5.12
N VAL A 111 12.86 8.71 -4.93
CA VAL A 111 14.12 8.99 -4.25
C VAL A 111 13.84 8.68 -2.79
N ARG A 112 14.48 7.63 -2.27
CA ARG A 112 14.39 7.23 -0.86
C ARG A 112 14.72 8.45 0.00
N LYS A 113 13.71 9.19 0.50
CA LYS A 113 13.91 10.23 1.51
C LYS A 113 14.64 9.54 2.66
N SER A 114 15.90 9.92 2.86
CA SER A 114 16.81 9.30 3.81
C SER A 114 16.09 9.18 5.16
N ILE A 115 15.70 7.97 5.51
CA ILE A 115 15.13 7.65 6.80
C ILE A 115 16.29 7.63 7.80
N ARG A 116 16.96 8.77 8.02
CA ARG A 116 18.01 8.86 9.04
C ARG A 116 17.37 8.89 10.45
N VAL A 117 16.15 9.41 10.55
CA VAL A 117 15.44 9.62 11.83
C VAL A 117 14.87 8.33 12.43
N LEU A 118 14.31 7.43 11.61
CA LEU A 118 13.71 6.17 12.11
C LEU A 118 14.77 5.18 12.62
N TYR A 119 15.98 5.19 12.02
CA TYR A 119 17.08 4.35 12.49
C TYR A 119 17.63 4.83 13.85
N MET A 120 17.54 6.13 14.15
CA MET A 120 17.93 6.69 15.44
C MET A 120 16.90 6.33 16.53
N TRP A 121 15.60 6.41 16.21
CA TRP A 121 14.52 6.02 17.12
C TRP A 121 14.49 4.51 17.41
N ARG A 122 14.70 3.66 16.40
CA ARG A 122 14.71 2.20 16.58
C ARG A 122 15.90 1.73 17.43
N LYS A 123 17.08 2.34 17.26
CA LYS A 123 18.23 2.11 18.16
C LYS A 123 17.96 2.56 19.59
N TRP A 124 17.28 3.69 19.79
CA TRP A 124 16.94 4.20 21.12
C TRP A 124 15.89 3.35 21.85
N CYS A 125 14.81 2.94 21.18
CA CYS A 125 13.78 2.05 21.76
C CYS A 125 14.34 0.66 22.12
N VAL A 126 15.14 0.04 21.23
CA VAL A 126 15.68 -1.30 21.51
C VAL A 126 16.80 -1.24 22.58
N GLY A 127 17.58 -0.15 22.61
CA GLY A 127 18.67 0.03 23.58
C GLY A 127 18.23 0.33 25.01
N ASN A 128 17.13 1.08 25.20
CA ASN A 128 16.67 1.51 26.53
C ASN A 128 15.44 0.76 27.06
N CYS A 129 14.65 0.09 26.22
CA CYS A 129 13.46 -0.65 26.69
C CYS A 129 13.82 -1.98 27.37
N MET A 130 14.88 -2.65 26.93
CA MET A 130 15.27 -3.96 27.50
C MET A 130 15.98 -3.86 28.85
N ARG A 131 16.56 -2.71 29.22
CA ARG A 131 17.42 -2.62 30.42
C ARG A 131 16.65 -2.31 31.72
N ASN A 132 15.40 -1.84 31.65
CA ASN A 132 14.64 -1.36 32.82
C ASN A 132 13.19 -1.87 32.92
N MET A 133 12.85 -2.99 32.27
CA MET A 133 11.48 -3.53 32.33
C MET A 133 11.11 -4.25 33.64
N VAL A 134 12.07 -4.55 34.52
CA VAL A 134 11.80 -5.41 35.70
C VAL A 134 11.49 -4.63 36.99
N LYS A 135 11.72 -3.32 37.08
CA LYS A 135 11.56 -2.57 38.36
C LYS A 135 11.01 -1.14 38.24
N MET A 136 9.96 -0.90 37.45
CA MET A 136 9.32 0.43 37.35
C MET A 136 7.80 0.36 37.52
N PRO A 137 7.20 1.14 38.44
CA PRO A 137 5.74 1.26 38.52
C PRO A 137 5.18 2.06 37.34
N ILE A 138 4.06 1.58 36.80
CA ILE A 138 3.36 2.01 35.56
C ILE A 138 3.14 3.54 35.45
N ARG A 139 3.02 4.26 36.58
CA ARG A 139 2.80 5.71 36.60
C ARG A 139 3.98 6.55 36.10
N ARG A 140 5.20 6.01 36.06
CA ARG A 140 6.41 6.75 35.63
C ARG A 140 6.67 6.68 34.12
N VAL A 141 6.13 5.66 33.45
CA VAL A 141 6.32 5.43 32.00
C VAL A 141 5.70 6.55 31.15
N LEU A 142 4.59 7.13 31.61
CA LEU A 142 3.87 8.19 30.87
C LEU A 142 4.55 9.57 30.94
N ARG A 143 5.56 9.79 31.81
CA ARG A 143 6.29 11.07 31.92
C ARG A 143 7.51 11.16 31.00
N PHE A 144 7.91 10.08 30.35
CA PHE A 144 9.16 9.97 29.59
C PHE A 144 9.00 10.09 28.06
N ILE A 145 7.85 10.59 27.60
CA ILE A 145 7.64 10.92 26.19
C ILE A 145 8.17 12.34 25.97
N PRO A 146 9.26 12.56 25.20
CA PRO A 146 9.75 13.91 24.93
C PRO A 146 8.68 14.72 24.20
N ARG A 147 8.36 15.91 24.72
CA ARG A 147 7.35 16.85 24.17
C ARG A 147 7.70 17.39 22.78
N SER A 148 8.93 17.19 22.29
CA SER A 148 9.48 17.80 21.08
C SER A 148 9.46 16.90 19.84
N ALA A 149 8.52 15.95 19.73
CA ALA A 149 8.29 15.22 18.48
C ALA A 149 7.23 15.94 17.64
N PRO A 150 7.60 16.71 16.59
CA PRO A 150 6.60 17.22 15.68
C PRO A 150 6.13 16.06 14.77
N ILE A 151 4.80 16.02 14.52
CA ILE A 151 4.14 15.14 13.54
C ILE A 151 3.79 13.72 14.06
N ILE A 152 3.40 13.59 15.32
CA ILE A 152 2.49 12.49 15.75
C ILE A 152 1.30 13.11 16.46
N ARG A 153 0.49 13.87 15.72
CA ARG A 153 -0.81 14.37 16.22
C ARG A 153 -2.02 13.94 15.39
N ARG A 154 -1.84 13.01 14.46
CA ARG A 154 -2.97 12.40 13.74
C ARG A 154 -2.73 10.90 13.64
N ARG A 155 -3.35 10.15 14.57
CA ARG A 155 -3.47 8.67 14.67
C ARG A 155 -2.54 7.97 15.68
N GLN A 156 -2.94 7.99 16.95
CA GLN A 156 -3.05 6.82 17.85
C GLN A 156 -3.74 7.32 19.15
N PRO A 157 -4.73 6.60 19.73
CA PRO A 157 -4.55 5.26 20.30
C PRO A 157 -5.82 4.37 20.24
N ARG A 158 -6.73 4.56 19.28
CA ARG A 158 -7.93 3.68 19.18
C ARG A 158 -7.64 2.31 18.54
N HIS A 159 -6.47 2.17 17.90
CA HIS A 159 -6.13 0.98 17.10
C HIS A 159 -5.35 -0.10 17.87
N CYS A 160 -4.67 0.24 18.97
CA CYS A 160 -3.99 -0.78 19.78
C CYS A 160 -4.96 -1.60 20.64
N ALA A 161 -6.06 -1.01 21.13
CA ALA A 161 -7.02 -1.69 22.00
C ALA A 161 -7.99 -2.62 21.25
N ARG A 162 -8.13 -2.46 19.92
CA ARG A 162 -9.09 -3.24 19.11
C ARG A 162 -8.48 -4.46 18.42
N LEU A 163 -7.16 -4.56 18.40
CA LEU A 163 -6.43 -5.64 17.69
C LEU A 163 -6.41 -6.99 18.42
N TYR A 164 -6.89 -7.08 19.67
CA TYR A 164 -6.82 -8.35 20.41
C TYR A 164 -8.16 -8.90 20.92
N GLY A 165 -9.29 -8.20 20.77
CA GLY A 165 -10.63 -8.79 21.02
C GLY A 165 -10.84 -9.45 22.40
N ILE A 166 -10.00 -9.17 23.38
CA ILE A 166 -10.09 -9.74 24.73
C ILE A 166 -10.97 -8.80 25.56
N SER A 167 -12.11 -9.28 26.05
CA SER A 167 -12.84 -8.59 27.12
C SER A 167 -11.89 -8.40 28.30
N ILE A 168 -11.85 -7.20 28.87
CA ILE A 168 -10.96 -6.84 30.00
C ILE A 168 -11.11 -7.85 31.16
N ALA A 169 -12.28 -8.48 31.30
CA ALA A 169 -12.54 -9.55 32.26
C ALA A 169 -11.80 -10.87 31.94
N ALA A 170 -11.63 -11.25 30.66
CA ALA A 170 -10.93 -12.46 30.25
C ALA A 170 -9.40 -12.33 30.42
N ALA A 171 -8.84 -11.14 30.20
CA ALA A 171 -7.44 -10.84 30.55
C ALA A 171 -7.21 -10.93 32.06
N ALA A 172 -8.16 -10.49 32.88
CA ALA A 172 -8.08 -10.57 34.34
C ALA A 172 -8.17 -12.01 34.88
N THR A 173 -9.00 -12.87 34.28
CA THR A 173 -9.16 -14.27 34.70
C THR A 173 -7.99 -15.16 34.25
N ALA A 174 -7.38 -14.90 33.09
CA ALA A 174 -6.20 -15.62 32.61
C ALA A 174 -4.96 -15.37 33.50
N VAL A 175 -4.79 -14.13 33.98
CA VAL A 175 -3.73 -13.75 34.93
C VAL A 175 -3.92 -14.45 36.28
N ARG A 176 -5.16 -14.65 36.73
CA ARG A 176 -5.49 -15.37 37.98
C ARG A 176 -5.21 -16.88 37.92
N LYS A 177 -5.25 -17.49 36.73
CA LYS A 177 -5.11 -18.95 36.56
C LYS A 177 -3.68 -19.39 36.20
N LEU A 178 -2.87 -18.47 35.64
CA LEU A 178 -1.47 -18.72 35.29
C LEU A 178 -0.50 -18.58 36.47
N TYR A 179 -0.91 -17.88 37.54
CA TYR A 179 -0.17 -17.80 38.80
C TYR A 179 -0.94 -18.54 39.89
N ARG A 180 -0.75 -19.87 39.96
CA ARG A 180 -1.11 -20.68 41.14
C ARG A 180 -0.36 -20.14 42.36
N PHE A 181 -1.10 -19.55 43.29
CA PHE A 181 -0.99 -19.84 44.72
C PHE A 181 -2.35 -20.51 45.01
N GLU A 182 -2.49 -21.77 45.36
CA GLU A 182 -1.63 -22.72 46.10
C GLU A 182 -0.69 -23.59 45.25
#